data_AF-A0AAW2TYA8-F1
#
_entry.id   AF-A0AAW2TYA8-F1
#
_cell.length_a   1.000
_cell.length_b   1.000
_cell.length_c   1.000
_cell.angle_alpha   90.00
_cell.angle_beta   90.00
_cell.angle_gamma   90.00
#
_symmetry.space_group_name_H-M   'P 1'
#
loop_
_entity.id
_entity.type
_entity.pdbx_description
1 polymer ?
#
loop_
_entity_poly.entity_id
_entity_poly.type
_entity_poly.pdbx_seq_one_letter_code
_entity_poly.pdbx_strand_id
1 'polypeptide(L)'
;MEYTSTGDSGIVRTCLCGLEVAVCTSWTNSNPGRRFRGCLCDNGSYCGVFQWSDPPMCRRAKEIIPGLLTRLNEQERKLNEFREKDFKKGALEGRLITYRLLGIVASVITLVMLLLYLCTIATCT
;
A
#
# COMPACT_ATOMS: atom_id res chain seq x y z
N MET A 1 40.04 7.29 14.82
CA MET A 1 39.54 8.65 14.53
C MET A 1 38.56 9.01 15.62
N GLU A 2 39.01 9.89 16.49
CA GLU A 2 38.40 10.25 17.77
C GLU A 2 37.55 11.51 17.54
N TYR A 3 36.24 11.41 17.69
CA TYR A 3 35.32 12.53 17.49
C TYR A 3 35.22 13.30 18.80
N THR A 4 35.80 14.49 18.79
CA THR A 4 35.87 15.42 19.92
C THR A 4 34.47 15.81 20.37
N SER A 5 34.21 15.53 21.63
CA SER A 5 33.03 15.87 22.41
C SER A 5 33.01 17.36 22.75
N THR A 6 31.88 18.01 22.50
CA THR A 6 31.50 19.23 23.23
C THR A 6 30.13 19.00 23.87
N GLY A 7 30.13 18.85 25.20
CA GLY A 7 28.94 18.81 26.05
C GLY A 7 28.60 17.44 26.67
N ASP A 8 29.30 17.10 27.76
CA ASP A 8 28.90 16.36 28.98
C ASP A 8 27.78 15.28 28.98
N SER A 9 27.44 14.65 27.84
CA SER A 9 26.46 13.54 27.82
C SER A 9 26.72 12.49 26.72
N GLY A 10 27.81 12.60 25.97
CA GLY A 10 28.13 11.64 24.89
C GLY A 10 27.12 11.63 23.73
N ILE A 11 26.18 12.56 23.66
CA ILE A 11 25.12 12.61 22.63
C ILE A 11 25.62 13.41 21.42
N VAL A 12 25.58 12.80 20.24
CA VAL A 12 25.90 13.47 18.98
C VAL A 12 24.78 14.46 18.61
N ARG A 13 25.15 15.71 18.33
CA ARG A 13 24.21 16.80 17.98
C ARG A 13 24.36 17.31 16.54
N THR A 14 25.56 17.24 15.98
CA THR A 14 25.88 17.78 14.65
C THR A 14 26.57 16.72 13.82
N CYS A 15 26.25 16.65 12.53
CA CYS A 15 26.85 15.71 11.59
C CYS A 15 28.11 16.30 10.92
N LEU A 16 28.88 15.50 10.15
CA LEU A 16 30.07 16.00 9.43
C LEU A 16 29.74 17.02 8.32
N CYS A 17 28.48 17.13 7.91
CA CYS A 17 28.02 18.18 6.99
C CYS A 17 27.77 19.53 7.69
N GLY A 18 27.96 19.63 9.01
CA GLY A 18 27.66 20.83 9.80
C GLY A 18 26.17 21.04 10.10
N LEU A 19 25.31 20.06 9.79
CA LEU A 19 23.87 20.09 10.06
C LEU A 19 23.54 19.37 11.37
N GLU A 20 22.42 19.72 12.00
CA GLU A 20 21.92 18.96 13.15
C GLU A 20 21.55 17.52 12.76
N VAL A 21 21.86 16.57 13.65
CA VAL A 21 21.48 15.17 13.42
C VAL A 21 19.99 14.95 13.66
N ALA A 22 19.38 14.14 12.81
CA ALA A 22 17.99 13.69 12.98
C ALA A 22 17.95 12.36 13.73
N VAL A 23 16.86 12.12 14.48
CA VAL A 23 16.55 10.81 15.04
C VAL A 23 15.79 10.02 13.98
N CYS A 24 16.46 9.02 13.41
CA CYS A 24 15.92 8.12 12.39
C CYS A 24 15.55 6.76 13.00
N THR A 25 14.66 6.03 12.34
CA THR A 25 14.28 4.66 12.73
C THR A 25 14.92 3.65 11.79
N SER A 26 15.56 2.62 12.34
CA SER A 26 16.07 1.51 11.53
C SER A 26 14.93 0.58 11.12
N TRP A 27 14.84 0.27 9.83
CA TRP A 27 13.88 -0.69 9.26
C TRP A 27 14.56 -2.00 8.85
N THR A 28 15.77 -2.25 9.34
CA THR A 28 16.51 -3.48 9.06
C THR A 28 15.99 -4.64 9.89
N ASN A 29 16.10 -5.89 9.41
CA ASN A 29 15.71 -7.07 10.19
C ASN A 29 16.52 -7.25 11.49
N SER A 30 17.74 -6.73 11.57
CA SER A 30 18.60 -6.85 12.75
C SER A 30 18.28 -5.80 13.84
N ASN A 31 17.68 -4.68 13.45
CA ASN A 31 17.32 -3.58 14.36
C ASN A 31 15.93 -2.97 14.02
N PRO A 32 14.86 -3.75 13.79
CA PRO A 32 13.57 -3.19 13.42
C PRO A 32 13.04 -2.22 14.47
N GLY A 33 12.68 -1.01 14.04
CA GLY A 33 12.10 0.02 14.92
C GLY A 33 13.09 0.71 15.85
N ARG A 34 14.38 0.36 15.85
CA ARG A 34 15.37 0.94 16.76
C ARG A 34 15.84 2.30 16.25
N ARG A 35 15.82 3.32 17.12
CA ARG A 35 16.19 4.68 16.72
C ARG A 35 17.68 4.95 16.82
N PHE A 36 18.20 5.69 15.85
CA PHE A 36 19.57 6.17 15.81
C PHE A 36 19.61 7.65 15.39
N ARG A 37 20.70 8.35 15.75
CA ARG A 37 21.01 9.70 15.29
C ARG A 37 21.89 9.59 14.07
N GLY A 38 21.53 10.28 13.00
CA GLY A 38 22.27 10.30 11.75
C GLY A 38 22.07 11.61 10.99
N CYS A 39 22.88 11.82 9.95
CA CYS A 39 22.62 12.88 8.99
C CYS A 39 21.31 12.59 8.24
N LEU A 40 20.56 13.65 7.89
CA LEU A 40 19.31 13.69 7.12
C LEU A 40 18.80 12.32 6.64
N CYS A 41 17.67 11.88 7.20
CA CYS A 41 17.20 10.51 7.07
C CYS A 41 16.79 10.09 5.64
N ASP A 42 16.70 10.99 4.65
CA ASP A 42 16.08 10.68 3.35
C ASP A 42 16.87 11.01 2.06
N ASN A 43 18.04 11.67 2.08
CA ASN A 43 18.64 12.11 0.80
C ASN A 43 20.19 12.07 0.73
N GLY A 44 20.74 10.86 0.60
CA GLY A 44 21.80 10.66 -0.41
C GLY A 44 23.26 10.99 -0.05
N SER A 45 23.63 11.23 1.21
CA SER A 45 25.05 11.03 1.61
C SER A 45 25.17 10.61 3.06
N TYR A 46 25.69 9.40 3.28
CA TYR A 46 26.10 8.97 4.61
C TYR A 46 27.39 9.72 4.98
N CYS A 47 27.27 10.79 5.74
CA CYS A 47 28.44 11.55 6.21
C CYS A 47 29.21 10.87 7.35
N GLY A 48 29.04 9.56 7.58
CA GLY A 48 29.79 8.82 8.61
C GLY A 48 29.26 8.91 10.03
N VAL A 49 28.33 9.83 10.32
CA VAL A 49 27.80 10.04 11.67
C VAL A 49 26.65 9.09 11.98
N PHE A 50 26.83 8.28 13.03
CA PHE A 50 25.86 7.32 13.50
C PHE A 50 25.96 7.12 15.03
N GLN A 51 24.83 7.22 15.73
CA GLN A 51 24.75 6.86 17.15
C GLN A 51 23.41 6.24 17.51
N TRP A 52 23.39 5.08 18.15
CA TRP A 52 22.15 4.50 18.65
C TRP A 52 21.53 5.38 19.76
N SER A 53 20.24 5.73 19.61
CA SER A 53 19.48 6.43 20.65
C SER A 53 18.85 5.44 21.64
N ASP A 54 18.33 4.34 21.12
CA ASP A 54 17.73 3.29 21.93
C ASP A 54 18.77 2.19 22.27
N PRO A 55 18.67 1.53 23.43
CA PRO A 55 19.53 0.40 23.76
C PRO A 55 19.37 -0.76 22.76
N PRO A 56 20.33 -1.72 22.71
CA PRO A 56 20.21 -2.89 21.87
C PRO A 56 18.92 -3.66 22.17
N MET A 57 18.20 -4.06 21.13
CA MET A 57 17.03 -4.92 21.32
C MET A 57 17.42 -6.30 21.83
N CYS A 58 16.52 -6.90 22.61
CA CYS A 58 16.71 -8.25 23.11
C CYS A 58 16.70 -9.28 21.96
N ARG A 59 17.39 -10.41 22.18
CA ARG A 59 17.51 -11.49 21.18
C ARG A 59 16.14 -11.96 20.68
N ARG A 60 15.21 -12.16 21.62
CA ARG A 60 13.84 -12.60 21.32
C ARG A 60 13.10 -11.63 20.39
N ALA A 61 13.24 -10.31 20.59
CA ALA A 61 12.60 -9.32 19.71
C ALA A 61 13.16 -9.37 18.28
N LYS A 62 14.48 -9.55 18.14
CA LYS A 62 15.13 -9.70 16.82
C LYS A 62 14.70 -10.97 16.07
N GLU A 63 14.30 -12.01 16.79
CA GLU A 63 13.78 -13.26 16.20
C GLU A 63 12.29 -13.14 15.84
N ILE A 64 11.48 -12.58 16.74
CA ILE A 64 10.01 -12.57 16.60
C ILE A 64 9.53 -11.48 15.64
N ILE A 65 10.04 -10.24 15.76
CA ILE A 65 9.52 -9.07 15.03
C ILE A 65 9.61 -9.28 13.50
N PRO A 66 10.75 -9.72 12.92
CA PRO A 66 10.83 -9.94 11.47
C PRO A 66 9.86 -11.05 10.98
N GLY A 67 9.66 -12.09 11.79
CA GLY A 67 8.70 -13.16 11.50
C GLY A 67 7.26 -12.64 11.48
N LEU A 68 6.90 -11.75 12.40
CA LEU A 68 5.59 -11.10 12.43
C LEU A 68 5.38 -10.16 11.24
N LEU A 69 6.37 -9.29 10.94
CA LEU A 69 6.30 -8.38 9.81
C LEU A 69 6.14 -9.12 8.49
N THR A 70 6.89 -10.21 8.28
CA THR A 70 6.75 -11.06 7.11
C THR A 70 5.33 -11.61 6.97
N ARG A 71 4.74 -12.11 8.06
CA ARG A 71 3.37 -12.64 8.06
C ARG A 71 2.33 -11.57 7.78
N LEU A 72 2.48 -10.37 8.37
CA LEU A 72 1.58 -9.24 8.13
C LEU A 72 1.61 -8.79 6.67
N ASN A 73 2.81 -8.61 6.10
CA ASN A 73 2.97 -8.22 4.70
C ASN A 73 2.36 -9.26 3.75
N GLU A 74 2.53 -10.54 4.05
CA GLU A 74 1.95 -11.63 3.26
C GLU A 74 0.41 -11.67 3.37
N GLN A 75 -0.13 -11.41 4.56
CA GLN A 75 -1.58 -11.31 4.76
C GLN A 75 -2.16 -10.11 4.02
N GLU A 76 -1.50 -8.95 4.10
CA GLU A 76 -1.91 -7.75 3.37
C GLU A 76 -1.89 -7.97 1.86
N ARG A 77 -0.84 -8.62 1.32
CA ARG A 77 -0.76 -9.00 -0.09
C ARG A 77 -1.98 -9.84 -0.51
N LYS A 78 -2.31 -10.88 0.27
CA LYS A 78 -3.47 -11.74 -0.02
C LYS A 78 -4.78 -10.96 0.01
N LEU A 79 -4.99 -10.10 1.00
CA LEU A 79 -6.18 -9.26 1.09
C LEU A 79 -6.30 -8.32 -0.11
N ASN A 80 -5.18 -7.76 -0.57
CA ASN A 80 -5.13 -6.90 -1.74
C ASN A 80 -5.50 -7.68 -3.02
N GLU A 81 -5.00 -8.91 -3.17
CA GLU A 81 -5.36 -9.79 -4.29
C GLU A 81 -6.83 -10.21 -4.29
N PHE A 82 -7.38 -10.55 -3.12
CA PHE A 82 -8.81 -10.87 -2.99
C PHE A 82 -9.67 -9.66 -3.36
N ARG A 83 -9.35 -8.48 -2.83
CA ARG A 83 -10.06 -7.24 -3.15
C ARG A 83 -10.02 -6.90 -4.63
N GLU A 84 -8.87 -7.09 -5.29
CA GLU A 84 -8.75 -6.88 -6.73
C GLU A 84 -9.63 -7.86 -7.53
N LYS A 85 -9.65 -9.14 -7.14
CA LYS A 85 -10.50 -10.17 -7.77
C LYS A 85 -11.98 -9.84 -7.60
N ASP A 86 -12.40 -9.45 -6.39
CA ASP A 86 -13.78 -9.08 -6.10
C ASP A 86 -14.22 -7.85 -6.88
N PHE A 87 -13.35 -6.84 -7.01
CA PHE A 87 -13.60 -5.66 -7.84
C PHE A 87 -13.79 -6.04 -9.32
N LYS A 88 -12.89 -6.85 -9.89
CA LYS A 88 -13.00 -7.31 -11.28
C LYS A 88 -14.26 -8.15 -11.51
N LYS A 89 -14.59 -9.03 -10.56
CA LYS A 89 -15.79 -9.86 -10.60
C LYS A 89 -17.05 -8.98 -10.57
N GLY A 90 -17.14 -8.02 -9.66
CA GLY A 90 -18.26 -7.08 -9.60
C GLY A 90 -18.39 -6.24 -10.86
N ALA A 91 -17.29 -5.76 -11.44
CA ALA A 91 -17.32 -5.03 -12.71
C ALA A 91 -17.79 -5.91 -13.89
N LEU A 92 -17.35 -7.17 -13.95
CA LEU A 92 -17.79 -8.13 -14.98
C LEU A 92 -19.27 -8.48 -14.81
N GLU A 93 -19.71 -8.76 -13.59
CA GLU A 93 -21.11 -9.06 -13.27
C GLU A 93 -22.00 -7.86 -13.62
N GLY A 94 -21.59 -6.64 -13.28
CA GLY A 94 -22.27 -5.41 -13.69
C GLY A 94 -22.40 -5.30 -15.21
N ARG A 95 -21.32 -5.52 -15.96
CA ARG A 95 -21.36 -5.53 -17.44
C ARG A 95 -22.31 -6.61 -17.96
N LEU A 96 -22.24 -7.82 -17.44
CA LEU A 96 -23.11 -8.92 -17.85
C LEU A 96 -24.58 -8.58 -17.60
N ILE A 97 -24.91 -8.03 -16.42
CA ILE A 97 -26.27 -7.56 -16.09
C ILE A 97 -26.72 -6.49 -17.09
N THR A 98 -25.88 -5.50 -17.40
CA THR A 98 -26.24 -4.46 -18.37
C THR A 98 -26.55 -5.04 -19.76
N TYR A 99 -25.72 -5.96 -20.28
CA TYR A 99 -26.00 -6.60 -21.57
C TYR A 99 -27.27 -7.45 -21.55
N ARG A 100 -27.54 -8.16 -20.46
CA ARG A 100 -28.79 -8.92 -20.28
C ARG A 100 -30.01 -7.99 -20.33
N LEU A 101 -29.97 -6.87 -19.60
CA LEU A 101 -31.04 -5.88 -19.60
C LEU A 101 -31.25 -5.24 -20.97
N LEU A 102 -30.17 -4.84 -21.65
CA LEU A 102 -30.24 -4.29 -23.02
C LEU A 102 -30.86 -5.29 -24.01
N GLY A 103 -30.48 -6.57 -23.92
CA GLY A 103 -31.06 -7.61 -24.77
C GLY A 103 -32.56 -7.81 -24.54
N ILE A 104 -33.00 -7.79 -23.27
CA ILE A 104 -34.43 -7.89 -22.91
C ILE A 104 -35.20 -6.67 -23.42
N VAL A 105 -34.67 -5.46 -23.23
CA VAL A 105 -35.34 -4.23 -23.71
C VAL A 105 -35.45 -4.23 -25.23
N ALA A 106 -34.38 -4.59 -25.94
CA ALA A 106 -34.39 -4.68 -27.40
C ALA A 106 -35.41 -5.70 -27.91
N SER A 107 -35.49 -6.89 -27.29
CA SER A 107 -36.46 -7.91 -27.69
C SER A 107 -37.90 -7.45 -27.46
N VAL A 108 -38.19 -6.83 -26.32
CA VAL A 108 -39.52 -6.26 -26.03
C VAL A 108 -39.90 -5.19 -27.05
N ILE A 109 -38.98 -4.27 -27.37
CA ILE A 109 -39.21 -3.22 -28.38
C ILE A 109 -39.54 -3.86 -29.74
N THR A 110 -38.76 -4.84 -30.19
CA THR A 110 -39.01 -5.51 -31.47
C THR A 110 -40.37 -6.22 -31.52
N LEU A 111 -40.78 -6.88 -30.43
CA LEU A 111 -42.08 -7.53 -30.32
C LEU A 111 -43.21 -6.50 -30.40
N VAL A 112 -43.10 -5.37 -29.70
CA VAL A 112 -44.09 -4.29 -29.76
C VAL A 112 -44.20 -3.73 -31.18
N MET A 113 -43.08 -3.43 -31.83
CA MET A 113 -43.08 -2.92 -33.21
C MET A 113 -43.71 -3.91 -34.19
N LEU A 114 -43.43 -5.20 -34.06
CA LEU A 114 -44.04 -6.24 -34.88
C LEU A 114 -45.55 -6.31 -34.67
N LEU A 115 -46.03 -6.25 -33.42
CA LEU A 115 -47.46 -6.25 -33.10
C LEU A 115 -48.17 -5.03 -33.69
N LEU A 116 -47.56 -3.84 -33.59
CA LEU A 116 -48.10 -2.63 -34.18
C LEU A 116 -48.19 -2.75 -35.71
N TYR A 117 -47.16 -3.27 -36.36
CA TYR A 117 -47.14 -3.51 -37.80
C TYR A 117 -48.26 -4.48 -38.23
N LEU A 118 -48.41 -5.61 -37.53
CA LEU A 118 -49.49 -6.57 -37.80
C LEU A 118 -50.88 -5.95 -37.60
N CYS A 119 -51.06 -5.12 -36.57
CA CYS A 119 -52.31 -4.41 -36.32
C CYS A 119 -52.67 -3.46 -37.47
N THR A 120 -51.70 -2.72 -38.01
CA THR A 120 -51.93 -1.82 -39.15
C THR A 120 -52.36 -2.56 -40.41
N ILE A 121 -51.80 -3.75 -40.68
CA ILE A 121 -52.19 -4.57 -41.82
C ILE A 121 -53.64 -5.05 -41.65
N ALA A 122 -54.00 -5.56 -40.47
CA ALA A 122 -55.33 -6.10 -40.21
C ALA A 122 -56.45 -5.05 -40.26
N THR A 123 -56.18 -3.79 -39.93
CA THR A 123 -57.17 -2.70 -40.04
C THR A 123 -57.35 -2.17 -41.46
N CYS A 124 -56.44 -2.49 -42.38
CA CYS A 124 -56.44 -2.01 -43.76
C CYS A 124 -56.96 -3.06 -44.77
N THR A 125 -57.30 -4.27 -44.32
CA THR A 125 -57.92 -5.36 -45.09
C THR A 125 -59.39 -5.51 -44.74
#